data_AF-C7BN30-F1
#
_entry.id   AF-C7BN30-F1
#
_cell.length_a   1.000
_cell.length_b   1.000
_cell.length_c   1.000
_cell.angle_alpha   90.00
_cell.angle_beta   90.00
_cell.angle_gamma   90.00
#
_symmetry.space_group_name_H-M   'P 1'
#
loop_
_entity.id
_entity.type
_entity.pdbx_description
1 polymer ?
#
loop_
_entity_poly.entity_id
_entity_poly.type
_entity_poly.pdbx_seq_one_letter_code
_entity_poly.pdbx_strand_id
1 'polypeptide(L)'
;MGTITADIPSKAIVLEECPIVITVNYTGDDTNKVTESTNIIHNIPQKTLFDSQVNILRDIEKNTCTAKFFVTAELGAGDIDLTFSVDVEKEKAELNIKLITINKNGYSRLAFEPIIIGDSLIKDLSPVADDVKPSLIDNPSLTVHIYAESKKNDPLPYFQIPLVTSKLVRIFVYNEDKLTEEILPFTHLKGSYRYYINTNSRGFVALKVFPRKIVQNNGYEVAMFTELTGFTRNASSSILFITEDLEPTLSAPNILELDGDKLTPPPGNTSTAFSVIVPSYKNAKPKDKIFLMIREGDNEKQSGAAVISEINQLNQPVALVPYASVPNVGDNELYYYVSDTIGNVVMSSSRYFNLMGSVPNEPPQIDRTLAVARIFTHQAHLELELQGKINYLIIQGGGLDAYISVGSEMAIDVDDIINVSIYINGTMAEKLYSVMDTIDPYTVTKEDVEAGVSIIQLGQGIFSYVDSYADGTPGTVYITYQVGNKNSKVWFGLIDTVPPGQ
;
A
#
# COMPACT_ATOMS: atom_id res chain seq x y z
N MET A 1 30.43 -30.33 -10.38
CA MET A 1 29.01 -30.70 -10.28
C MET A 1 28.16 -29.52 -10.71
N GLY A 2 27.30 -29.73 -11.71
CA GLY A 2 26.30 -28.74 -12.10
C GLY A 2 25.33 -28.46 -10.96
N THR A 3 24.67 -27.31 -10.97
CA THR A 3 23.78 -26.88 -9.89
C THR A 3 22.36 -26.75 -10.40
N ILE A 4 21.40 -27.27 -9.64
CA ILE A 4 19.96 -27.09 -9.89
C ILE A 4 19.33 -26.29 -8.74
N THR A 5 18.52 -25.29 -9.08
CA THR A 5 17.87 -24.37 -8.14
C THR A 5 16.42 -24.08 -8.56
N ALA A 6 15.62 -23.52 -7.66
CA ALA A 6 14.28 -23.02 -7.99
C ALA A 6 14.06 -21.59 -7.46
N ASP A 7 13.05 -20.93 -8.00
CA ASP A 7 12.54 -19.63 -7.57
C ASP A 7 11.77 -19.68 -6.24
N ILE A 8 11.43 -20.87 -5.77
CA ILE A 8 10.83 -21.13 -4.45
C ILE A 8 11.83 -21.84 -3.52
N PRO A 9 11.72 -21.64 -2.20
CA PRO A 9 12.57 -22.34 -1.24
C PRO A 9 12.27 -23.84 -1.21
N SER A 10 13.19 -24.61 -0.61
CA SER A 10 13.05 -26.06 -0.42
C SER A 10 11.83 -26.48 0.41
N LYS A 11 11.17 -25.53 1.08
CA LYS A 11 9.91 -25.72 1.79
C LYS A 11 9.00 -24.51 1.57
N ALA A 12 7.86 -24.71 0.92
CA ALA A 12 6.89 -23.65 0.60
C ALA A 12 5.48 -24.07 1.03
N ILE A 13 4.61 -23.08 1.31
CA ILE A 13 3.20 -23.34 1.64
C ILE A 13 2.35 -23.03 0.42
N VAL A 14 1.42 -23.92 0.08
CA VAL A 14 0.60 -23.80 -1.13
C VAL A 14 -0.86 -24.12 -0.81
N LEU A 15 -1.78 -23.47 -1.54
CA LEU A 15 -3.20 -23.73 -1.39
C LEU A 15 -3.64 -24.89 -2.28
N GLU A 16 -4.36 -25.86 -1.71
CA GLU A 16 -5.01 -26.92 -2.49
C GLU A 16 -5.97 -26.33 -3.52
N GLU A 17 -6.02 -26.98 -4.68
CA GLU A 17 -6.83 -26.60 -5.84
C GLU A 17 -6.42 -25.26 -6.50
N CYS A 18 -5.39 -24.57 -5.97
CA CYS A 18 -4.76 -23.44 -6.64
C CYS A 18 -3.51 -23.91 -7.41
N PRO A 19 -3.41 -23.60 -8.72
CA PRO A 19 -2.17 -23.82 -9.44
C PRO A 19 -1.08 -22.92 -8.88
N ILE A 20 0.14 -23.45 -8.79
CA ILE A 20 1.37 -22.73 -8.45
C ILE A 20 2.37 -22.86 -9.60
N VAL A 21 3.35 -21.96 -9.64
CA VAL A 21 4.46 -21.98 -10.59
C VAL A 21 5.76 -22.24 -9.84
N ILE A 22 6.54 -23.16 -10.39
CA ILE A 22 7.89 -23.47 -9.96
C ILE A 22 8.81 -23.28 -11.17
N THR A 23 9.70 -22.31 -11.11
CA THR A 23 10.76 -22.11 -12.11
C THR A 23 12.02 -22.79 -11.62
N VAL A 24 12.46 -23.83 -12.34
CA VAL A 24 13.67 -24.59 -12.03
C VAL A 24 14.77 -24.19 -13.00
N ASN A 25 15.94 -23.88 -12.45
CA ASN A 25 17.13 -23.50 -13.22
C ASN A 25 18.23 -24.53 -13.01
N TYR A 26 18.87 -24.93 -14.09
CA TYR A 26 20.09 -25.72 -14.08
C TYR A 26 21.24 -24.92 -14.68
N THR A 27 22.39 -24.95 -14.01
CA THR A 27 23.66 -24.42 -14.52
C THR A 27 24.64 -25.59 -14.61
N GLY A 28 25.07 -25.90 -15.84
CA GLY A 28 26.03 -26.97 -16.10
C GLY A 28 27.44 -26.63 -15.64
N ASP A 29 28.31 -27.62 -15.67
CA ASP A 29 29.76 -27.46 -15.44
C ASP A 29 30.57 -27.92 -16.66
N ASP A 30 31.90 -28.01 -16.52
CA ASP A 30 32.79 -28.44 -17.60
C ASP A 30 32.51 -29.87 -18.09
N THR A 31 31.91 -30.70 -17.24
CA THR A 31 31.63 -32.12 -17.49
C THR A 31 30.18 -32.42 -17.89
N ASN A 32 29.22 -31.65 -17.41
CA ASN A 32 27.79 -31.82 -17.60
C ASN A 32 27.25 -30.52 -18.23
N LYS A 33 27.46 -30.36 -19.54
CA LYS A 33 27.05 -29.16 -20.27
C LYS A 33 25.58 -29.22 -20.69
N VAL A 34 24.95 -28.06 -20.77
CA VAL A 34 23.65 -27.89 -21.39
C VAL A 34 23.79 -28.09 -22.90
N THR A 35 22.91 -28.91 -23.44
CA THR A 35 22.79 -29.26 -24.85
C THR A 35 21.34 -29.05 -25.28
N GLU A 36 21.08 -29.10 -26.59
CA GLU A 36 19.71 -29.06 -27.14
C GLU A 36 18.79 -30.15 -26.56
N SER A 37 19.36 -31.29 -26.14
CA SER A 37 18.63 -32.41 -25.54
C SER A 37 18.52 -32.35 -24.02
N THR A 38 19.19 -31.40 -23.34
CA THR A 38 19.15 -31.32 -21.88
C THR A 38 17.72 -31.12 -21.40
N ASN A 39 17.29 -31.90 -20.42
CA ASN A 39 15.93 -31.88 -19.90
C ASN A 39 15.93 -31.84 -18.37
N ILE A 40 14.88 -31.28 -17.80
CA ILE A 40 14.63 -31.30 -16.35
C ILE A 40 13.57 -32.37 -16.09
N ILE A 41 14.01 -33.47 -15.46
CA ILE A 41 13.18 -34.59 -15.06
C ILE A 41 12.53 -34.25 -13.72
N HIS A 42 11.26 -34.62 -13.56
CA HIS A 42 10.51 -34.44 -12.32
C HIS A 42 9.74 -35.72 -11.98
N ASN A 43 9.45 -35.94 -10.70
CA ASN A 43 8.44 -36.90 -10.27
C ASN A 43 7.05 -36.26 -10.29
N ILE A 44 6.01 -37.08 -10.48
CA ILE A 44 4.61 -36.67 -10.34
C ILE A 44 4.03 -37.41 -9.13
N PRO A 45 4.01 -36.78 -7.94
CA PRO A 45 3.40 -37.40 -6.77
C PRO A 45 1.90 -37.66 -6.94
N GLN A 46 1.34 -38.57 -6.15
CA GLN A 46 -0.11 -38.81 -6.14
C GLN A 46 -0.86 -37.52 -5.77
N LYS A 47 -2.06 -37.34 -6.34
CA LYS A 47 -2.92 -36.17 -6.10
C LYS A 47 -2.27 -34.83 -6.44
N THR A 48 -1.42 -34.83 -7.45
CA THR A 48 -0.84 -33.62 -8.04
C THR A 48 -1.11 -33.59 -9.52
N LEU A 49 -1.51 -32.42 -10.01
CA LEU A 49 -1.65 -32.16 -11.44
C LEU A 49 -0.44 -31.35 -11.88
N PHE A 50 0.26 -31.86 -12.90
CA PHE A 50 1.33 -31.15 -13.60
C PHE A 50 0.81 -30.73 -14.97
N ASP A 51 1.04 -29.47 -15.36
CA ASP A 51 0.81 -29.08 -16.75
C ASP A 51 1.80 -29.82 -17.66
N SER A 52 1.23 -30.53 -18.64
CA SER A 52 1.95 -31.28 -19.66
C SER A 52 2.86 -30.42 -20.56
N GLN A 53 2.63 -29.12 -20.63
CA GLN A 53 3.41 -28.21 -21.48
C GLN A 53 4.52 -27.51 -20.69
N VAL A 54 5.57 -28.26 -20.34
CA VAL A 54 6.78 -27.68 -19.73
C VAL A 54 7.56 -26.90 -20.80
N ASN A 55 7.57 -25.57 -20.70
CA ASN A 55 8.43 -24.73 -21.53
C ASN A 55 9.86 -24.74 -20.95
N ILE A 56 10.80 -25.29 -21.71
CA ILE A 56 12.22 -25.35 -21.35
C ILE A 56 13.01 -24.44 -22.28
N LEU A 57 13.68 -23.45 -21.68
CA LEU A 57 14.61 -22.54 -22.34
C LEU A 57 16.04 -23.01 -22.09
N ARG A 58 16.83 -23.16 -23.15
CA ARG A 58 18.22 -23.63 -23.10
C ARG A 58 19.13 -22.54 -23.65
N ASP A 59 20.15 -22.17 -22.88
CA ASP A 59 21.21 -21.27 -23.31
C ASP A 59 22.53 -22.06 -23.26
N ILE A 60 22.91 -22.62 -24.42
CA ILE A 60 24.10 -23.47 -24.56
C ILE A 60 25.37 -22.68 -24.32
N GLU A 61 25.40 -21.40 -24.72
CA GLU A 61 26.57 -20.53 -24.56
C GLU A 61 26.83 -20.21 -23.09
N LYS A 62 25.77 -19.90 -22.34
CA LYS A 62 25.86 -19.66 -20.89
C LYS A 62 25.83 -20.94 -20.05
N ASN A 63 25.66 -22.09 -20.68
CA ASN A 63 25.56 -23.39 -20.01
C ASN A 63 24.39 -23.45 -19.01
N THR A 64 23.24 -22.83 -19.33
CA THR A 64 22.07 -22.77 -18.45
C THR A 64 20.79 -23.30 -19.10
N CYS A 65 19.90 -23.85 -18.28
CA CYS A 65 18.61 -24.39 -18.70
C CYS A 65 17.53 -24.00 -17.68
N THR A 66 16.42 -23.42 -18.13
CA THR A 66 15.31 -22.97 -17.28
C THR A 66 14.02 -23.66 -17.70
N ALA A 67 13.32 -24.29 -16.77
CA ALA A 67 12.02 -24.91 -16.99
C ALA A 67 10.98 -24.33 -16.03
N LYS A 68 9.76 -24.09 -16.51
CA LYS A 68 8.62 -23.67 -15.68
C LYS A 68 7.60 -24.79 -15.58
N PHE A 69 7.26 -25.16 -14.35
CA PHE A 69 6.27 -26.19 -14.03
C PHE A 69 5.06 -25.56 -13.36
N PHE A 70 3.87 -25.97 -13.81
CA PHE A 70 2.61 -25.66 -13.13
C PHE A 70 2.22 -26.88 -12.32
N VAL A 71 2.08 -26.69 -11.02
CA VAL A 71 1.72 -27.75 -10.09
C VAL A 71 0.42 -27.36 -9.42
N THR A 72 -0.54 -28.26 -9.34
CA THR A 72 -1.74 -28.08 -8.53
C THR A 72 -1.85 -29.23 -7.56
N ALA A 73 -1.86 -28.94 -6.27
CA ALA A 73 -2.20 -29.92 -5.25
C ALA A 73 -3.72 -30.16 -5.31
N GLU A 74 -4.15 -31.41 -5.49
CA GLU A 74 -5.58 -31.73 -5.45
C GLU A 74 -6.11 -31.62 -4.01
N LEU A 75 -7.43 -31.56 -3.87
CA LEU A 75 -8.09 -31.53 -2.56
C LEU A 75 -7.68 -32.74 -1.71
N GLY A 76 -7.13 -32.48 -0.52
CA GLY A 76 -6.64 -33.50 0.38
C GLY A 76 -5.43 -34.28 -0.16
N ALA A 77 -4.55 -33.61 -0.92
CA ALA A 77 -3.25 -34.15 -1.34
C ALA A 77 -2.34 -34.45 -0.14
N GLY A 78 -2.46 -33.66 0.94
CA GLY A 78 -1.46 -33.64 2.02
C GLY A 78 -0.14 -33.01 1.54
N ASP A 79 0.90 -33.06 2.38
CA ASP A 79 2.22 -32.57 1.98
C ASP A 79 2.74 -33.31 0.73
N ILE A 80 3.33 -32.56 -0.20
CA ILE A 80 3.84 -33.07 -1.48
C ILE A 80 5.36 -32.91 -1.51
N ASP A 81 6.07 -34.00 -1.79
CA ASP A 81 7.52 -33.97 -2.04
C ASP A 81 7.80 -34.01 -3.56
N LEU A 82 8.35 -32.91 -4.07
CA LEU A 82 8.78 -32.76 -5.44
C LEU A 82 10.29 -32.94 -5.55
N THR A 83 10.71 -33.70 -6.56
CA THR A 83 12.10 -33.92 -6.90
C THR A 83 12.31 -33.54 -8.35
N PHE A 84 13.22 -32.59 -8.58
CA PHE A 84 13.70 -32.21 -9.89
C PHE A 84 15.12 -32.72 -10.07
N SER A 85 15.45 -33.18 -11.26
CA SER A 85 16.80 -33.62 -11.63
C SER A 85 17.07 -33.30 -13.10
N VAL A 86 18.30 -33.49 -13.54
CA VAL A 86 18.69 -33.24 -14.93
C VAL A 86 19.16 -34.53 -15.58
N ASP A 87 18.75 -34.73 -16.84
CA ASP A 87 19.22 -35.83 -17.67
C ASP A 87 20.61 -35.52 -18.25
N VAL A 88 21.67 -35.75 -17.48
CA VAL A 88 23.08 -35.59 -17.91
C VAL A 88 23.90 -36.85 -17.62
N GLU A 89 24.91 -37.11 -18.45
CA GLU A 89 25.56 -38.42 -18.58
C GLU A 89 26.32 -38.94 -17.34
N LYS A 90 26.84 -38.06 -16.47
CA LYS A 90 27.82 -38.47 -15.44
C LYS A 90 27.49 -38.10 -13.99
N GLU A 91 26.61 -37.13 -13.72
CA GLU A 91 26.19 -36.78 -12.35
C GLU A 91 24.71 -36.39 -12.29
N LYS A 92 23.98 -36.84 -11.25
CA LYS A 92 22.60 -36.40 -11.00
C LYS A 92 22.60 -35.19 -10.07
N ALA A 93 22.51 -33.99 -10.64
CA ALA A 93 22.09 -32.81 -9.87
C ALA A 93 20.61 -32.98 -9.51
N GLU A 94 20.27 -32.84 -8.24
CA GLU A 94 18.92 -33.07 -7.71
C GLU A 94 18.48 -31.90 -6.82
N LEU A 95 17.23 -31.48 -6.97
CA LEU A 95 16.58 -30.46 -6.17
C LEU A 95 15.31 -31.06 -5.56
N ASN A 96 15.22 -31.03 -4.23
CA ASN A 96 14.05 -31.49 -3.50
C ASN A 96 13.29 -30.30 -2.92
N ILE A 97 11.98 -30.25 -3.16
CA ILE A 97 11.08 -29.21 -2.69
C ILE A 97 9.90 -29.86 -1.98
N LYS A 98 9.66 -29.45 -0.74
CA LYS A 98 8.49 -29.87 0.03
C LYS A 98 7.41 -28.79 -0.01
N LEU A 99 6.25 -29.14 -0.54
CA LEU A 99 5.07 -28.28 -0.52
C LEU A 99 4.17 -28.69 0.65
N ILE A 100 3.97 -27.79 1.61
CA ILE A 100 2.99 -27.96 2.67
C ILE A 100 1.65 -27.47 2.12
N THR A 101 0.68 -28.37 2.01
CA THR A 101 -0.63 -27.99 1.50
C THR A 101 -1.51 -27.45 2.63
N ILE A 102 -2.24 -26.38 2.34
CA ILE A 102 -3.35 -25.93 3.16
C ILE A 102 -4.63 -25.99 2.32
N ASN A 103 -5.76 -26.27 2.94
CA ASN A 103 -7.05 -26.25 2.26
C ASN A 103 -7.75 -24.89 2.43
N LYS A 104 -8.94 -24.73 1.85
CA LYS A 104 -9.76 -23.52 1.95
C LYS A 104 -10.15 -23.07 3.37
N ASN A 105 -9.97 -23.93 4.37
CA ASN A 105 -10.21 -23.63 5.78
C ASN A 105 -8.92 -23.34 6.56
N GLY A 106 -7.75 -23.46 5.92
CA GLY A 106 -6.43 -23.30 6.54
C GLY A 106 -5.94 -21.86 6.62
N TYR A 107 -6.57 -20.93 5.90
CA TYR A 107 -6.14 -19.54 5.81
C TYR A 107 -7.17 -18.54 6.36
N SER A 108 -6.70 -17.35 6.77
CA SER A 108 -7.56 -16.26 7.22
C SER A 108 -8.27 -15.63 6.04
N ARG A 109 -9.58 -15.41 6.17
CA ARG A 109 -10.34 -14.69 5.14
C ARG A 109 -9.96 -13.22 5.09
N LEU A 110 -9.42 -12.63 6.15
CA LEU A 110 -9.02 -11.22 6.16
C LEU A 110 -7.62 -11.01 5.55
N ALA A 111 -6.84 -12.08 5.41
CA ALA A 111 -5.55 -12.04 4.75
C ALA A 111 -5.68 -11.97 3.22
N PHE A 112 -4.54 -11.79 2.55
CA PHE A 112 -4.37 -11.74 1.09
C PHE A 112 -5.01 -10.54 0.39
N GLU A 113 -5.46 -9.52 1.13
CA GLU A 113 -5.83 -8.25 0.53
C GLU A 113 -4.58 -7.53 0.02
N PRO A 114 -4.54 -7.12 -1.27
CA PRO A 114 -3.50 -6.21 -1.76
C PRO A 114 -3.75 -4.82 -1.19
N ILE A 115 -2.91 -4.41 -0.24
CA ILE A 115 -3.00 -3.10 0.41
C ILE A 115 -2.13 -2.13 -0.38
N ILE A 116 -2.77 -1.15 -1.01
CA ILE A 116 -2.09 -0.06 -1.70
C ILE A 116 -1.60 0.94 -0.64
N ILE A 117 -0.30 1.26 -0.66
CA ILE A 117 0.31 2.23 0.25
C ILE A 117 0.45 3.58 -0.47
N GLY A 118 -0.16 4.62 0.10
CA GLY A 118 -0.16 5.97 -0.46
C GLY A 118 -1.24 6.19 -1.53
N ASP A 119 -0.95 7.09 -2.47
CA ASP A 119 -1.87 7.49 -3.54
C ASP A 119 -2.08 6.32 -4.52
N SER A 120 -3.32 6.11 -4.97
CA SER A 120 -3.66 5.08 -5.96
C SER A 120 -3.55 5.57 -7.40
N LEU A 121 -3.21 6.84 -7.61
CA LEU A 121 -2.87 7.43 -8.89
C LEU A 121 -1.35 7.56 -9.04
N ILE A 122 -0.81 7.06 -10.15
CA ILE A 122 0.60 7.23 -10.52
C ILE A 122 0.68 7.92 -11.87
N LYS A 123 1.38 9.06 -11.92
CA LYS A 123 1.69 9.78 -13.16
C LYS A 123 3.14 9.51 -13.55
N ASP A 124 3.35 8.71 -14.58
CA ASP A 124 4.67 8.44 -15.18
C ASP A 124 4.56 8.73 -16.67
N LEU A 125 4.92 9.95 -17.08
CA LEU A 125 4.77 10.43 -18.47
C LEU A 125 5.77 9.82 -19.45
N SER A 126 6.73 9.04 -18.95
CA SER A 126 7.68 8.33 -19.80
C SER A 126 8.00 6.97 -19.21
N PRO A 127 7.02 6.05 -19.14
CA PRO A 127 7.24 4.73 -18.59
C PRO A 127 8.38 4.03 -19.33
N VAL A 128 9.21 3.36 -18.55
CA VAL A 128 10.38 2.66 -19.07
C VAL A 128 9.94 1.52 -19.99
N ALA A 129 10.71 1.28 -21.06
CA ALA A 129 10.49 0.16 -21.96
C ALA A 129 10.53 -1.19 -21.22
N ASP A 130 9.81 -2.19 -21.72
CA ASP A 130 9.63 -3.47 -21.03
C ASP A 130 10.94 -4.25 -20.83
N ASP A 131 11.92 -4.06 -21.72
CA ASP A 131 13.24 -4.69 -21.66
C ASP A 131 14.22 -3.95 -20.73
N VAL A 132 13.83 -2.79 -20.21
CA VAL A 132 14.64 -1.97 -19.31
C VAL A 132 14.01 -1.97 -17.92
N LYS A 133 14.83 -2.24 -16.90
CA LYS A 133 14.39 -2.23 -15.50
C LYS A 133 14.15 -0.78 -15.03
N PRO A 134 13.00 -0.47 -14.40
CA PRO A 134 12.71 0.89 -13.93
C PRO A 134 13.58 1.29 -12.73
N SER A 135 13.82 2.59 -12.60
CA SER A 135 14.51 3.24 -11.46
C SER A 135 13.51 3.55 -10.35
N LEU A 136 13.86 3.25 -9.10
CA LEU A 136 13.03 3.62 -7.94
C LEU A 136 12.97 5.14 -7.69
N ILE A 137 13.96 5.88 -8.20
CA ILE A 137 14.09 7.33 -8.00
C ILE A 137 13.38 8.08 -9.14
N ASP A 138 13.62 7.65 -10.37
CA ASP A 138 13.22 8.40 -11.56
C ASP A 138 11.86 7.96 -12.11
N ASN A 139 11.40 6.75 -11.77
CA ASN A 139 10.14 6.21 -12.28
C ASN A 139 9.10 6.09 -11.15
N PRO A 140 8.02 6.88 -11.23
CA PRO A 140 6.91 6.78 -10.30
C PRO A 140 6.34 5.36 -10.22
N SER A 141 6.09 4.89 -9.00
CA SER A 141 5.61 3.54 -8.74
C SER A 141 4.72 3.47 -7.52
N LEU A 142 3.84 2.48 -7.53
CA LEU A 142 3.00 2.15 -6.39
C LEU A 142 3.65 1.10 -5.51
N THR A 143 3.53 1.24 -4.20
CA THR A 143 3.86 0.17 -3.26
C THR A 143 2.59 -0.60 -2.89
N VAL A 144 2.63 -1.93 -3.02
CA VAL A 144 1.54 -2.83 -2.62
C VAL A 144 2.05 -3.85 -1.61
N HIS A 145 1.38 -3.94 -0.47
CA HIS A 145 1.67 -4.92 0.56
C HIS A 145 0.65 -6.06 0.53
N ILE A 146 1.12 -7.29 0.72
CA ILE A 146 0.24 -8.45 0.88
C ILE A 146 0.72 -9.29 2.06
N TYR A 147 -0.20 -9.62 2.95
CA TYR A 147 0.02 -10.49 4.11
C TYR A 147 -0.72 -11.80 3.91
N ALA A 148 -0.02 -12.92 4.10
CA ALA A 148 -0.55 -14.27 4.04
C ALA A 148 -0.60 -14.85 5.45
N GLU A 149 -1.80 -15.20 5.91
CA GLU A 149 -2.02 -15.68 7.27
C GLU A 149 -2.91 -16.93 7.30
N SER A 150 -2.63 -17.78 8.28
CA SER A 150 -3.41 -18.96 8.60
C SER A 150 -4.76 -18.54 9.20
N LYS A 151 -5.70 -19.49 9.33
CA LYS A 151 -6.97 -19.24 10.03
C LYS A 151 -6.80 -18.77 11.49
N LYS A 152 -5.63 -19.00 12.09
CA LYS A 152 -5.29 -18.58 13.45
C LYS A 152 -4.52 -17.25 13.48
N ASN A 153 -4.42 -16.55 12.34
CA ASN A 153 -3.63 -15.34 12.15
C ASN A 153 -2.11 -15.56 12.33
N ASP A 154 -1.64 -16.81 12.23
CA ASP A 154 -0.21 -17.09 12.15
C ASP A 154 0.29 -16.79 10.74
N PRO A 155 1.47 -16.18 10.56
CA PRO A 155 2.03 -15.94 9.24
C PRO A 155 2.24 -17.23 8.43
N LEU A 156 1.95 -17.20 7.13
CA LEU A 156 2.20 -18.29 6.19
C LEU A 156 3.51 -18.03 5.42
N PRO A 157 4.66 -18.55 5.87
CA PRO A 157 5.94 -18.31 5.23
C PRO A 157 6.01 -18.92 3.83
N TYR A 158 6.63 -18.20 2.90
CA TYR A 158 6.87 -18.67 1.53
C TYR A 158 5.61 -19.20 0.85
N PHE A 159 4.50 -18.51 1.11
CA PHE A 159 3.21 -18.81 0.55
C PHE A 159 3.11 -18.22 -0.85
N GLN A 160 2.66 -19.02 -1.81
CA GLN A 160 2.49 -18.53 -3.18
C GLN A 160 1.07 -18.01 -3.42
N ILE A 161 0.97 -16.72 -3.71
CA ILE A 161 -0.27 -15.97 -3.89
C ILE A 161 -0.55 -15.78 -5.39
N PRO A 162 -1.71 -16.22 -5.89
CA PRO A 162 -2.20 -15.85 -7.20
C PRO A 162 -2.75 -14.41 -7.17
N LEU A 163 -1.92 -13.44 -7.55
CA LEU A 163 -2.30 -12.04 -7.73
C LEU A 163 -2.83 -11.82 -9.14
N VAL A 164 -3.93 -11.09 -9.29
CA VAL A 164 -4.59 -10.83 -10.57
C VAL A 164 -4.71 -9.34 -10.82
N THR A 165 -4.42 -8.92 -12.06
CA THR A 165 -4.65 -7.55 -12.51
C THR A 165 -5.54 -7.51 -13.76
N SER A 166 -6.40 -6.50 -13.87
CA SER A 166 -7.28 -6.31 -15.04
C SER A 166 -6.55 -5.86 -16.31
N LYS A 167 -5.39 -5.21 -16.14
CA LYS A 167 -4.46 -4.83 -17.23
C LYS A 167 -3.04 -5.22 -16.85
N LEU A 168 -2.20 -5.36 -17.86
CA LEU A 168 -0.81 -5.72 -17.67
C LEU A 168 -0.05 -4.56 -17.01
N VAL A 169 0.68 -4.89 -15.97
CA VAL A 169 1.53 -3.98 -15.18
C VAL A 169 2.87 -4.66 -14.95
N ARG A 170 3.89 -3.87 -14.64
CA ARG A 170 5.21 -4.41 -14.31
C ARG A 170 5.32 -4.53 -12.80
N ILE A 171 5.57 -5.73 -12.30
CA ILE A 171 5.58 -6.03 -10.85
C ILE A 171 6.95 -6.55 -10.44
N PHE A 172 7.48 -5.99 -9.37
CA PHE A 172 8.76 -6.40 -8.78
C PHE A 172 8.56 -6.61 -7.28
N VAL A 173 9.27 -7.59 -6.70
CA VAL A 173 9.42 -7.61 -5.23
C VAL A 173 10.34 -6.48 -4.83
N TYR A 174 9.98 -5.80 -3.75
CA TYR A 174 10.74 -4.70 -3.18
C TYR A 174 11.26 -5.08 -1.80
N ASN A 175 12.56 -5.01 -1.63
CA ASN A 175 13.23 -5.32 -0.37
C ASN A 175 14.42 -4.38 -0.17
N GLU A 176 14.49 -3.68 0.97
CA GLU A 176 15.60 -2.80 1.36
C GLU A 176 16.08 -1.87 0.22
N ASP A 177 15.14 -1.12 -0.37
CA ASP A 177 15.40 -0.19 -1.49
C ASP A 177 15.89 -0.82 -2.80
N LYS A 178 15.67 -2.14 -2.97
CA LYS A 178 16.04 -2.87 -4.18
C LYS A 178 14.86 -3.58 -4.79
N LEU A 179 14.76 -3.46 -6.12
CA LEU A 179 13.86 -4.26 -6.94
C LEU A 179 14.51 -5.61 -7.26
N THR A 180 13.75 -6.70 -7.19
CA THR A 180 14.17 -8.01 -7.68
C THR A 180 14.12 -8.10 -9.22
N GLU A 181 14.14 -9.30 -9.78
CA GLU A 181 13.70 -9.55 -11.15
C GLU A 181 12.19 -9.28 -11.29
N GLU A 182 11.77 -8.96 -12.51
CA GLU A 182 10.37 -8.71 -12.84
C GLU A 182 9.55 -10.00 -12.78
N ILE A 183 8.42 -9.94 -12.07
CA ILE A 183 7.47 -11.04 -12.03
C ILE A 183 6.60 -10.94 -13.28
N LEU A 184 6.86 -11.81 -14.24
CA LEU A 184 6.10 -11.86 -15.48
C LEU A 184 4.74 -12.55 -15.25
N PRO A 185 3.67 -12.07 -15.89
CA PRO A 185 2.37 -12.72 -15.78
C PRO A 185 2.36 -14.07 -16.51
N PHE A 186 1.47 -14.96 -16.09
CA PHE A 186 1.13 -16.19 -16.80
C PHE A 186 -0.26 -16.06 -17.47
N THR A 187 -0.41 -16.62 -18.67
CA THR A 187 -1.40 -16.23 -19.69
C THR A 187 -2.89 -16.42 -19.34
N HIS A 188 -3.64 -15.33 -19.53
CA HIS A 188 -4.92 -15.16 -20.25
C HIS A 188 -6.06 -16.21 -20.13
N LEU A 189 -6.66 -16.32 -18.95
CA LEU A 189 -8.13 -16.40 -18.92
C LEU A 189 -8.66 -15.01 -19.32
N LYS A 190 -9.56 -14.98 -20.31
CA LYS A 190 -10.10 -13.79 -21.01
C LYS A 190 -10.08 -12.51 -20.17
N GLY A 191 -9.17 -11.59 -20.51
CA GLY A 191 -9.21 -10.20 -20.03
C GLY A 191 -8.49 -9.88 -18.72
N SER A 192 -7.76 -10.80 -18.08
CA SER A 192 -6.93 -10.51 -16.90
C SER A 192 -5.53 -11.16 -16.96
N TYR A 193 -4.63 -10.70 -16.10
CA TYR A 193 -3.23 -11.13 -15.98
C TYR A 193 -2.98 -11.69 -14.58
N ARG A 194 -2.41 -12.89 -14.48
CA ARG A 194 -2.11 -13.54 -13.19
C ARG A 194 -0.62 -13.57 -12.94
N TYR A 195 -0.22 -13.24 -11.72
CA TYR A 195 1.14 -13.24 -11.23
C TYR A 195 1.20 -14.15 -10.00
N TYR A 196 2.23 -14.97 -9.91
CA TYR A 196 2.48 -15.78 -8.74
C TYR A 196 3.50 -15.10 -7.86
N ILE A 197 3.05 -14.65 -6.70
CA ILE A 197 3.85 -13.87 -5.77
C ILE A 197 4.19 -14.75 -4.58
N ASN A 198 5.47 -14.91 -4.27
CA ASN A 198 5.90 -15.64 -3.08
C ASN A 198 6.05 -14.65 -1.91
N THR A 199 5.48 -14.99 -0.75
CA THR A 199 5.79 -14.28 0.49
C THR A 199 7.17 -14.63 1.01
N ASN A 200 7.72 -13.80 1.89
CA ASN A 200 8.95 -14.09 2.61
C ASN A 200 8.71 -15.06 3.78
N SER A 201 9.73 -15.28 4.61
CA SER A 201 9.66 -16.14 5.80
C SER A 201 8.69 -15.66 6.89
N ARG A 202 8.14 -14.45 6.76
CA ARG A 202 7.17 -13.83 7.68
C ARG A 202 5.77 -13.76 7.06
N GLY A 203 5.51 -14.47 5.97
CA GLY A 203 4.22 -14.41 5.29
C GLY A 203 3.87 -13.05 4.70
N PHE A 204 4.87 -12.22 4.41
CA PHE A 204 4.71 -10.87 3.88
C PHE A 204 5.40 -10.71 2.53
N VAL A 205 4.85 -9.87 1.66
CA VAL A 205 5.53 -9.38 0.46
C VAL A 205 5.20 -7.91 0.22
N ALA A 206 6.25 -7.13 -0.07
CA ALA A 206 6.13 -5.79 -0.60
C ALA A 206 6.42 -5.81 -2.11
N LEU A 207 5.53 -5.22 -2.89
CA LEU A 207 5.62 -5.14 -4.34
C LEU A 207 5.75 -3.69 -4.77
N LYS A 208 6.57 -3.46 -5.79
CA LYS A 208 6.59 -2.23 -6.56
C LYS A 208 5.91 -2.47 -7.90
N VAL A 209 4.89 -1.67 -8.18
CA VAL A 209 4.07 -1.77 -9.39
C VAL A 209 4.30 -0.53 -10.24
N PHE A 210 4.76 -0.75 -11.46
CA PHE A 210 5.03 0.30 -12.43
C PHE A 210 4.04 0.22 -13.60
N PRO A 211 3.70 1.37 -14.21
CA PRO A 211 3.00 1.35 -15.47
C PRO A 211 3.85 0.66 -16.55
N ARG A 212 3.16 0.06 -17.50
CA ARG A 212 3.79 -0.40 -18.73
C ARG A 212 3.78 0.74 -19.72
N LYS A 213 4.79 0.81 -20.61
CA LYS A 213 4.73 1.71 -21.75
C LYS A 213 3.67 1.22 -22.74
N ILE A 214 2.44 1.72 -22.61
CA ILE A 214 1.32 1.35 -23.50
C ILE A 214 1.19 2.40 -24.60
N VAL A 215 1.28 1.97 -25.85
CA VAL A 215 1.31 2.86 -27.03
C VAL A 215 -0.08 3.45 -27.39
N GLN A 216 -1.17 2.96 -26.79
CA GLN A 216 -2.53 3.24 -27.27
C GLN A 216 -3.45 3.98 -26.28
N ASN A 217 -3.03 4.19 -25.03
CA ASN A 217 -3.86 4.84 -24.02
C ASN A 217 -3.02 5.85 -23.22
N ASN A 218 -3.50 7.09 -23.13
CA ASN A 218 -2.89 8.18 -22.36
C ASN A 218 -2.97 7.95 -20.84
N GLY A 219 -3.84 7.04 -20.41
CA GLY A 219 -3.95 6.53 -19.05
C GLY A 219 -4.84 5.30 -19.02
N TYR A 220 -4.73 4.51 -17.95
CA TYR A 220 -5.54 3.31 -17.78
C TYR A 220 -5.66 2.92 -16.32
N GLU A 221 -6.80 2.33 -15.99
CA GLU A 221 -7.09 1.86 -14.66
C GLU A 221 -6.84 0.35 -14.52
N VAL A 222 -6.29 -0.03 -13.36
CA VAL A 222 -5.95 -1.40 -13.01
C VAL A 222 -6.68 -1.78 -11.71
N ALA A 223 -7.58 -2.74 -11.84
CA ALA A 223 -8.10 -3.47 -10.68
C ALA A 223 -7.09 -4.55 -10.30
N MET A 224 -6.78 -4.65 -9.01
CA MET A 224 -5.88 -5.65 -8.44
C MET A 224 -6.61 -6.46 -7.38
N PHE A 225 -6.49 -7.78 -7.43
CA PHE A 225 -7.11 -8.67 -6.46
C PHE A 225 -6.35 -10.00 -6.38
N THR A 226 -6.44 -10.70 -5.25
CA THR A 226 -5.98 -12.10 -5.15
C THR A 226 -7.13 -13.06 -5.46
N GLU A 227 -6.82 -14.18 -6.12
CA GLU A 227 -7.80 -15.19 -6.54
C GLU A 227 -7.44 -16.57 -5.98
N LEU A 228 -7.95 -16.87 -4.80
CA LEU A 228 -7.76 -18.13 -4.07
C LEU A 228 -8.91 -19.11 -4.38
N THR A 229 -8.76 -20.39 -4.05
CA THR A 229 -9.80 -21.42 -4.26
C THR A 229 -11.14 -21.01 -3.63
N GLY A 230 -12.10 -20.63 -4.49
CA GLY A 230 -13.45 -20.22 -4.08
C GLY A 230 -13.54 -18.87 -3.38
N PHE A 231 -12.53 -18.01 -3.53
CA PHE A 231 -12.43 -16.74 -2.80
C PHE A 231 -11.59 -15.69 -3.52
N THR A 232 -12.08 -14.45 -3.61
CA THR A 232 -11.30 -13.32 -4.13
C THR A 232 -11.21 -12.19 -3.11
N ARG A 233 -10.08 -11.48 -3.10
CA ARG A 233 -9.86 -10.27 -2.29
C ARG A 233 -9.39 -9.12 -3.16
N ASN A 234 -10.24 -8.12 -3.31
CA ASN A 234 -9.91 -6.90 -4.03
C ASN A 234 -8.99 -6.01 -3.18
N ALA A 235 -8.13 -5.26 -3.85
CA ALA A 235 -7.47 -4.12 -3.24
C ALA A 235 -8.49 -3.07 -2.77
N SER A 236 -8.09 -2.26 -1.80
CA SER A 236 -8.90 -1.18 -1.21
C SER A 236 -9.35 -0.13 -2.24
N SER A 237 -8.57 0.05 -3.30
CA SER A 237 -8.90 0.94 -4.42
C SER A 237 -8.35 0.39 -5.74
N SER A 238 -8.81 0.97 -6.85
CA SER A 238 -8.23 0.69 -8.16
C SER A 238 -7.11 1.67 -8.45
N ILE A 239 -6.11 1.22 -9.19
CA ILE A 239 -4.90 1.99 -9.49
C ILE A 239 -5.11 2.73 -10.80
N LEU A 240 -4.88 4.03 -10.84
CA LEU A 240 -4.93 4.83 -12.07
C LEU A 240 -3.51 5.17 -12.52
N PHE A 241 -3.12 4.71 -13.70
CA PHE A 241 -1.88 5.13 -14.34
C PHE A 241 -2.16 6.22 -15.37
N ILE A 242 -1.44 7.33 -15.28
CA ILE A 242 -1.39 8.38 -16.31
C ILE A 242 -0.01 8.28 -16.97
N THR A 243 0.02 7.90 -18.25
CA THR A 243 1.26 7.61 -18.97
C THR A 243 1.63 8.63 -20.03
N GLU A 244 0.72 9.57 -20.32
CA GLU A 244 0.93 10.71 -21.20
C GLU A 244 0.18 11.92 -20.64
N ASP A 245 0.59 13.13 -21.01
CA ASP A 245 -0.17 14.31 -20.64
C ASP A 245 -1.54 14.30 -21.31
N LEU A 246 -2.55 14.63 -20.52
CA LEU A 246 -3.94 14.68 -20.93
C LEU A 246 -4.33 16.15 -21.11
N GLU A 247 -4.94 16.47 -22.24
CA GLU A 247 -5.60 17.77 -22.41
C GLU A 247 -6.95 17.75 -21.68
N PRO A 248 -7.33 18.84 -21.00
CA PRO A 248 -8.58 18.90 -20.27
C PRO A 248 -9.76 18.92 -21.24
N THR A 249 -10.63 17.93 -21.12
CA THR A 249 -11.85 17.80 -21.94
C THR A 249 -13.14 17.89 -21.12
N LEU A 250 -13.01 17.82 -19.80
CA LEU A 250 -14.12 17.99 -18.85
C LEU A 250 -14.09 19.39 -18.21
N SER A 251 -15.25 19.84 -17.79
CA SER A 251 -15.40 21.08 -17.02
C SER A 251 -14.74 20.98 -15.65
N ALA A 252 -14.24 22.10 -15.14
CA ALA A 252 -13.64 22.16 -13.80
C ALA A 252 -14.62 21.72 -12.70
N PRO A 253 -14.12 21.09 -11.63
CA PRO A 253 -14.94 20.81 -10.46
C PRO A 253 -15.39 22.11 -9.78
N ASN A 254 -16.42 22.01 -8.94
CA ASN A 254 -16.80 23.09 -8.04
C ASN A 254 -16.58 22.67 -6.58
N ILE A 255 -16.34 23.66 -5.72
CA ILE A 255 -16.24 23.47 -4.28
C ILE A 255 -17.47 24.15 -3.66
N LEU A 256 -18.26 23.41 -2.90
CA LEU A 256 -19.54 23.91 -2.39
C LEU A 256 -19.34 25.09 -1.42
N GLU A 257 -18.30 25.01 -0.59
CA GLU A 257 -17.98 25.95 0.48
C GLU A 257 -17.15 27.16 0.01
N LEU A 258 -16.93 27.31 -1.30
CA LEU A 258 -16.09 28.35 -1.86
C LEU A 258 -16.85 29.69 -1.98
N ASP A 259 -16.27 30.76 -1.44
CA ASP A 259 -16.76 32.13 -1.60
C ASP A 259 -15.84 32.90 -2.56
N GLY A 260 -16.29 33.08 -3.80
CA GLY A 260 -15.45 33.58 -4.89
C GLY A 260 -14.32 32.59 -5.24
N ASP A 261 -13.08 33.00 -4.96
CA ASP A 261 -11.87 32.18 -5.05
C ASP A 261 -11.36 31.73 -3.68
N LYS A 262 -12.03 32.10 -2.59
CA LYS A 262 -11.56 31.86 -1.23
C LYS A 262 -12.29 30.68 -0.61
N LEU A 263 -11.52 29.69 -0.17
CA LEU A 263 -12.01 28.58 0.63
C LEU A 263 -11.66 28.87 2.08
N THR A 264 -12.66 29.19 2.90
CA THR A 264 -12.45 29.45 4.34
C THR A 264 -12.97 28.25 5.12
N PRO A 265 -12.09 27.52 5.83
CA PRO A 265 -12.51 26.43 6.69
C PRO A 265 -13.48 26.93 7.76
N PRO A 266 -14.51 26.15 8.12
CA PRO A 266 -15.52 26.61 9.04
C PRO A 266 -14.91 26.85 10.44
N PRO A 267 -15.34 27.91 11.15
CA PRO A 267 -14.77 28.24 12.45
C PRO A 267 -14.96 27.08 13.46
N GLY A 268 -13.93 26.83 14.26
CA GLY A 268 -13.95 25.84 15.34
C GLY A 268 -13.87 24.37 14.88
N ASN A 269 -13.31 24.07 13.71
CA ASN A 269 -13.12 22.70 13.19
C ASN A 269 -14.39 21.84 13.18
N THR A 270 -15.53 22.46 12.91
CA THR A 270 -16.82 21.75 12.77
C THR A 270 -16.86 20.84 11.53
N SER A 271 -15.97 21.08 10.56
CA SER A 271 -15.65 20.16 9.48
C SER A 271 -14.14 20.20 9.19
N THR A 272 -13.55 19.03 8.95
CA THR A 272 -12.14 18.86 8.54
C THR A 272 -11.98 18.72 7.02
N ALA A 273 -13.09 18.78 6.27
CA ALA A 273 -13.12 18.63 4.82
C ALA A 273 -14.12 19.58 4.16
N PHE A 274 -13.93 19.83 2.86
CA PHE A 274 -14.86 20.54 1.98
C PHE A 274 -15.46 19.60 0.94
N SER A 275 -16.61 19.98 0.40
CA SER A 275 -17.39 19.18 -0.53
C SER A 275 -17.04 19.53 -1.97
N VAL A 276 -16.69 18.52 -2.75
CA VAL A 276 -16.43 18.67 -4.19
C VAL A 276 -17.63 18.22 -5.00
N ILE A 277 -18.00 19.05 -5.96
CA ILE A 277 -19.07 18.82 -6.94
C ILE A 277 -18.42 18.57 -8.30
N VAL A 278 -18.69 17.40 -8.88
CA VAL A 278 -18.28 17.07 -10.25
C VAL A 278 -19.41 17.42 -11.21
N PRO A 279 -19.19 18.31 -12.21
CA PRO A 279 -20.20 18.63 -13.20
C PRO A 279 -20.62 17.42 -14.02
N SER A 280 -21.87 17.39 -14.50
CA SER A 280 -22.28 16.40 -15.49
C SER A 280 -21.45 16.53 -16.77
N TYR A 281 -21.07 15.39 -17.34
CA TYR A 281 -20.33 15.31 -18.58
C TYR A 281 -20.95 14.30 -19.55
N LYS A 282 -20.56 14.43 -20.83
CA LYS A 282 -21.06 13.58 -21.91
C LYS A 282 -20.64 12.13 -21.67
N ASN A 283 -21.58 11.21 -21.83
CA ASN A 283 -21.40 9.77 -21.65
C ASN A 283 -21.13 9.30 -20.20
N ALA A 284 -21.36 10.15 -19.20
CA ALA A 284 -21.26 9.73 -17.80
C ALA A 284 -22.15 8.52 -17.52
N LYS A 285 -21.60 7.53 -16.81
CA LYS A 285 -22.25 6.27 -16.49
C LYS A 285 -22.10 5.95 -15.00
N PRO A 286 -23.04 5.17 -14.43
CA PRO A 286 -22.78 4.51 -13.17
C PRO A 286 -21.49 3.67 -13.25
N LYS A 287 -20.74 3.68 -12.15
CA LYS A 287 -19.43 3.07 -11.92
C LYS A 287 -18.24 3.81 -12.53
N ASP A 288 -18.44 4.97 -13.15
CA ASP A 288 -17.32 5.85 -13.49
C ASP A 288 -16.61 6.26 -12.19
N LYS A 289 -15.27 6.22 -12.21
CA LYS A 289 -14.43 6.50 -11.05
C LYS A 289 -13.80 7.86 -11.19
N ILE A 290 -13.90 8.65 -10.12
CA ILE A 290 -13.37 10.00 -10.02
C ILE A 290 -12.12 9.95 -9.13
N PHE A 291 -11.03 10.55 -9.60
CA PHE A 291 -9.81 10.76 -8.83
C PHE A 291 -9.59 12.26 -8.72
N LEU A 292 -9.60 12.78 -7.50
CA LEU A 292 -9.46 14.21 -7.22
C LEU A 292 -8.01 14.55 -6.95
N MET A 293 -7.54 15.62 -7.58
CA MET A 293 -6.16 16.07 -7.54
C MET A 293 -6.10 17.50 -7.05
N ILE A 294 -5.21 17.76 -6.09
CA ILE A 294 -4.79 19.11 -5.73
C ILE A 294 -3.39 19.34 -6.31
N ARG A 295 -3.19 20.50 -6.92
CA ARG A 295 -1.90 20.96 -7.41
C ARG A 295 -1.57 22.35 -6.88
N GLU A 296 -0.32 22.54 -6.47
CA GLU A 296 0.28 23.84 -6.15
C GLU A 296 1.64 23.91 -6.86
N GLY A 297 1.74 24.71 -7.93
CA GLY A 297 2.91 24.72 -8.79
C GLY A 297 3.18 23.33 -9.39
N ASP A 298 4.37 22.79 -9.13
CA ASP A 298 4.77 21.44 -9.59
C ASP A 298 4.36 20.32 -8.61
N ASN A 299 3.85 20.67 -7.42
CA ASN A 299 3.45 19.70 -6.41
C ASN A 299 2.01 19.26 -6.67
N GLU A 300 1.83 17.99 -6.98
CA GLU A 300 0.53 17.39 -7.28
C GLU A 300 0.29 16.17 -6.40
N LYS A 301 -0.90 16.07 -5.80
CA LYS A 301 -1.26 14.98 -4.91
C LYS A 301 -2.71 14.55 -5.09
N GLN A 302 -2.97 13.26 -4.95
CA GLN A 302 -4.34 12.76 -4.88
C GLN A 302 -4.97 13.15 -3.53
N SER A 303 -6.10 13.85 -3.58
CA SER A 303 -6.78 14.38 -2.40
C SER A 303 -8.08 13.66 -2.05
N GLY A 304 -8.58 12.84 -2.98
CA GLY A 304 -9.76 12.01 -2.77
C GLY A 304 -10.07 11.12 -3.98
N ALA A 305 -11.04 10.23 -3.81
CA ALA A 305 -11.61 9.45 -4.90
C ALA A 305 -13.09 9.16 -4.63
N ALA A 306 -13.87 8.96 -5.69
CA ALA A 306 -15.28 8.60 -5.60
C ALA A 306 -15.69 7.65 -6.73
N VAL A 307 -16.76 6.88 -6.51
CA VAL A 307 -17.38 6.05 -7.56
C VAL A 307 -18.80 6.55 -7.76
N ILE A 308 -19.12 6.97 -8.99
CA ILE A 308 -20.46 7.45 -9.34
C ILE A 308 -21.42 6.27 -9.31
N SER A 309 -22.26 6.18 -8.28
CA SER A 309 -23.23 5.08 -8.18
C SER A 309 -24.48 5.35 -9.01
N GLU A 310 -24.88 6.61 -9.07
CA GLU A 310 -26.02 7.09 -9.85
C GLU A 310 -25.66 8.41 -10.54
N ILE A 311 -26.13 8.61 -11.77
CA ILE A 311 -25.79 9.80 -12.59
C ILE A 311 -26.27 11.11 -11.93
N ASN A 312 -27.36 11.04 -11.15
CA ASN A 312 -27.92 12.19 -10.41
C ASN A 312 -26.99 12.73 -9.31
N GLN A 313 -25.94 11.99 -8.92
CA GLN A 313 -24.90 12.46 -8.01
C GLN A 313 -24.02 13.52 -8.66
N LEU A 314 -23.97 13.58 -10.00
CA LEU A 314 -23.28 14.65 -10.71
C LEU A 314 -24.02 15.98 -10.50
N ASN A 315 -23.25 17.06 -10.37
CA ASN A 315 -23.69 18.39 -9.90
C ASN A 315 -24.19 18.44 -8.45
N GLN A 316 -24.01 17.36 -7.67
CA GLN A 316 -24.14 17.33 -6.22
C GLN A 316 -22.76 17.07 -5.60
N PRO A 317 -22.59 17.26 -4.28
CA PRO A 317 -21.40 16.79 -3.57
C PRO A 317 -21.16 15.28 -3.79
N VAL A 318 -20.02 14.92 -4.38
CA VAL A 318 -19.65 13.51 -4.67
C VAL A 318 -18.52 12.99 -3.80
N ALA A 319 -17.72 13.89 -3.22
CA ALA A 319 -16.58 13.56 -2.39
C ALA A 319 -16.30 14.68 -1.39
N LEU A 320 -15.69 14.29 -0.27
CA LEU A 320 -15.12 15.22 0.70
C LEU A 320 -13.59 15.23 0.52
N VAL A 321 -13.01 16.42 0.47
CA VAL A 321 -11.56 16.61 0.39
C VAL A 321 -11.08 17.25 1.70
N PRO A 322 -10.13 16.64 2.42
CA PRO A 322 -9.63 17.20 3.67
C PRO A 322 -8.96 18.56 3.45
N TYR A 323 -9.23 19.54 4.30
CA TYR A 323 -8.52 20.83 4.25
C TYR A 323 -7.01 20.64 4.43
N ALA A 324 -6.59 19.68 5.26
CA ALA A 324 -5.19 19.33 5.48
C ALA A 324 -4.47 18.76 4.23
N SER A 325 -5.22 18.38 3.19
CA SER A 325 -4.63 17.93 1.91
C SER A 325 -4.29 19.10 0.97
N VAL A 326 -4.75 20.31 1.30
CA VAL A 326 -4.52 21.53 0.50
C VAL A 326 -3.33 22.29 1.07
N PRO A 327 -2.33 22.65 0.24
CA PRO A 327 -1.30 23.60 0.62
C PRO A 327 -1.88 24.92 1.17
N ASN A 328 -1.42 25.32 2.35
CA ASN A 328 -1.88 26.55 3.04
C ASN A 328 -1.42 27.85 2.37
N VAL A 329 -0.54 27.76 1.36
CA VAL A 329 0.03 28.89 0.63
C VAL A 329 -0.02 28.55 -0.87
N GLY A 330 -0.25 29.56 -1.71
CA GLY A 330 -0.22 29.43 -3.16
C GLY A 330 -1.59 29.38 -3.83
N ASP A 331 -1.59 29.62 -5.15
CA ASP A 331 -2.76 29.48 -6.01
C ASP A 331 -3.03 27.98 -6.20
N ASN A 332 -3.95 27.44 -5.41
CA ASN A 332 -4.26 26.02 -5.44
C ASN A 332 -5.16 25.69 -6.63
N GLU A 333 -4.88 24.57 -7.27
CA GLU A 333 -5.67 24.01 -8.35
C GLU A 333 -6.36 22.73 -7.89
N LEU A 334 -7.68 22.66 -8.01
CA LEU A 334 -8.44 21.43 -7.88
C LEU A 334 -8.91 20.96 -9.25
N TYR A 335 -8.58 19.73 -9.62
CA TYR A 335 -9.08 19.12 -10.85
C TYR A 335 -9.32 17.62 -10.61
N TYR A 336 -9.83 16.92 -11.62
CA TYR A 336 -10.13 15.50 -11.50
C TYR A 336 -9.90 14.71 -12.78
N TYR A 337 -9.57 13.43 -12.61
CA TYR A 337 -9.64 12.41 -13.65
C TYR A 337 -10.92 11.61 -13.53
N VAL A 338 -11.45 11.21 -14.68
CA VAL A 338 -12.51 10.20 -14.80
C VAL A 338 -11.94 8.98 -15.49
N SER A 339 -12.06 7.82 -14.84
CA SER A 339 -11.89 6.51 -15.49
C SER A 339 -13.28 5.92 -15.74
N ASP A 340 -13.61 5.69 -17.01
CA ASP A 340 -14.88 5.07 -17.37
C ASP A 340 -14.84 3.54 -17.23
N THR A 341 -16.02 2.91 -17.25
CA THR A 341 -16.14 1.44 -17.15
C THR A 341 -15.42 0.62 -18.24
N ILE A 342 -14.98 1.25 -19.33
CA ILE A 342 -14.24 0.62 -20.44
C ILE A 342 -12.72 0.87 -20.29
N GLY A 343 -12.33 1.74 -19.35
CA GLY A 343 -10.96 2.08 -19.00
C GLY A 343 -10.41 3.28 -19.77
N ASN A 344 -11.27 4.12 -20.35
CA ASN A 344 -10.84 5.40 -20.91
C ASN A 344 -10.65 6.41 -19.80
N VAL A 345 -9.57 7.19 -19.88
CA VAL A 345 -9.24 8.20 -18.89
C VAL A 345 -9.34 9.58 -19.54
N VAL A 346 -10.08 10.48 -18.90
CA VAL A 346 -10.20 11.89 -19.30
C VAL A 346 -9.99 12.78 -18.10
N MET A 347 -9.56 14.02 -18.32
CA MET A 347 -9.32 14.97 -17.24
C MET A 347 -10.14 16.25 -17.39
N SER A 348 -10.40 16.90 -16.26
CA SER A 348 -11.01 18.23 -16.23
C SER A 348 -9.99 19.35 -16.26
N SER A 349 -10.47 20.54 -16.63
CA SER A 349 -9.76 21.79 -16.37
C SER A 349 -9.67 22.08 -14.86
N SER A 350 -8.69 22.88 -14.44
CA SER A 350 -8.52 23.25 -13.03
C SER A 350 -9.54 24.28 -12.52
N ARG A 351 -9.96 24.10 -11.27
CA ARG A 351 -10.61 25.12 -10.44
C ARG A 351 -9.54 25.75 -9.55
N TYR A 352 -9.28 27.03 -9.74
CA TYR A 352 -8.36 27.80 -8.91
C TYR A 352 -9.04 28.28 -7.63
N PHE A 353 -8.34 28.19 -6.52
CA PHE A 353 -8.80 28.67 -5.23
C PHE A 353 -7.64 28.97 -4.27
N ASN A 354 -7.92 29.76 -3.24
CA ASN A 354 -7.02 30.11 -2.17
C ASN A 354 -7.60 29.62 -0.85
N LEU A 355 -6.86 28.79 -0.12
CA LEU A 355 -7.23 28.41 1.24
C LEU A 355 -6.97 29.60 2.17
N MET A 356 -8.03 30.15 2.76
CA MET A 356 -7.94 31.31 3.63
C MET A 356 -7.73 30.87 5.09
N GLY A 357 -6.59 31.29 5.64
CA GLY A 357 -6.17 30.98 7.00
C GLY A 357 -5.34 29.71 7.06
N SER A 358 -4.23 29.75 7.80
CA SER A 358 -3.59 28.52 8.29
C SER A 358 -4.59 27.90 9.27
N VAL A 359 -5.27 26.83 8.89
CA VAL A 359 -5.93 26.01 9.90
C VAL A 359 -4.80 25.29 10.61
N PRO A 360 -4.53 25.55 11.90
CA PRO A 360 -3.72 24.62 12.66
C PRO A 360 -4.47 23.30 12.54
N ASN A 361 -3.83 22.30 11.96
CA ASN A 361 -4.34 20.96 11.96
C ASN A 361 -4.64 20.58 13.41
N GLU A 362 -5.93 20.47 13.70
CA GLU A 362 -6.47 20.36 15.03
C GLU A 362 -7.49 19.22 15.02
N PRO A 363 -7.60 18.47 16.12
CA PRO A 363 -8.56 17.39 16.19
C PRO A 363 -10.00 17.90 16.01
N PRO A 364 -10.87 17.15 15.32
CA PRO A 364 -12.25 17.58 15.07
C PRO A 364 -13.02 17.77 16.38
N GLN A 365 -13.93 18.75 16.43
CA GLN A 365 -14.81 18.94 17.60
C GLN A 365 -15.97 17.94 17.55
N ILE A 366 -15.75 16.76 18.14
CA ILE A 366 -16.70 15.63 18.18
C ILE A 366 -16.99 15.22 19.62
N ASP A 367 -18.00 14.36 19.82
CA ASP A 367 -18.25 13.77 21.13
C ASP A 367 -17.09 12.84 21.53
N ARG A 368 -16.54 13.09 22.72
CA ARG A 368 -15.30 12.48 23.23
C ARG A 368 -15.58 11.85 24.58
N THR A 369 -15.81 10.54 24.55
CA THR A 369 -16.21 9.74 25.70
C THR A 369 -15.04 9.03 26.36
N LEU A 370 -13.92 8.83 25.65
CA LEU A 370 -12.71 8.19 26.20
C LEU A 370 -11.82 9.23 26.89
N ALA A 371 -10.99 8.76 27.82
CA ALA A 371 -10.04 9.60 28.56
C ALA A 371 -9.00 10.27 27.64
N VAL A 372 -8.25 11.24 28.17
CA VAL A 372 -7.10 11.80 27.45
C VAL A 372 -5.93 10.81 27.53
N ALA A 373 -5.17 10.65 26.44
CA ALA A 373 -3.93 9.88 26.48
C ALA A 373 -2.90 10.59 27.36
N ARG A 374 -2.14 9.82 28.14
CA ARG A 374 -0.99 10.36 28.89
C ARG A 374 0.25 10.21 28.02
N ILE A 375 1.00 11.28 27.85
CA ILE A 375 2.13 11.32 26.91
C ILE A 375 3.42 11.28 27.70
N PHE A 376 4.34 10.41 27.32
CA PHE A 376 5.62 10.23 27.99
C PHE A 376 6.77 10.38 27.01
N THR A 377 7.92 10.83 27.50
CA THR A 377 9.17 10.77 26.73
C THR A 377 9.64 9.32 26.61
N HIS A 378 10.03 8.89 25.41
CA HIS A 378 10.41 7.49 25.19
C HIS A 378 11.65 7.09 25.99
N GLN A 379 12.69 7.93 25.98
CA GLN A 379 13.96 7.59 26.61
C GLN A 379 13.92 7.66 28.15
N ALA A 380 13.20 8.62 28.72
CA ALA A 380 13.23 8.90 30.16
C ALA A 380 11.94 8.49 30.88
N HIS A 381 10.90 8.07 30.14
CA HIS A 381 9.57 7.78 30.66
C HIS A 381 9.04 8.89 31.58
N LEU A 382 9.28 10.14 31.18
CA LEU A 382 8.79 11.32 31.89
C LEU A 382 7.47 11.76 31.28
N GLU A 383 6.43 11.89 32.11
CA GLU A 383 5.12 12.36 31.65
C GLU A 383 5.19 13.83 31.25
N LEU A 384 4.63 14.14 30.09
CA LEU A 384 4.37 15.49 29.62
C LEU A 384 2.94 15.87 29.99
N GLU A 385 2.82 16.86 30.87
CA GLU A 385 1.53 17.44 31.23
C GLU A 385 0.85 18.09 30.01
N LEU A 386 -0.43 18.47 30.15
CA LEU A 386 -1.10 19.30 29.16
C LEU A 386 -0.34 20.63 28.98
N GLN A 387 -0.18 21.06 27.73
CA GLN A 387 0.74 22.14 27.33
C GLN A 387 2.23 21.80 27.53
N GLY A 388 2.57 20.53 27.65
CA GLY A 388 3.94 20.05 27.72
C GLY A 388 4.75 20.53 26.51
N LYS A 389 5.99 20.94 26.76
CA LYS A 389 6.91 21.39 25.71
C LYS A 389 7.63 20.18 25.12
N ILE A 390 7.60 20.05 23.81
CA ILE A 390 8.30 19.04 23.03
C ILE A 390 9.45 19.77 22.35
N ASN A 391 10.68 19.36 22.65
CA ASN A 391 11.87 19.90 22.02
C ASN A 391 12.80 18.80 21.55
N TYR A 392 13.86 19.19 20.82
CA TYR A 392 14.83 18.27 20.26
C TYR A 392 15.37 17.26 21.30
N LEU A 393 15.73 17.72 22.50
CA LEU A 393 16.26 16.87 23.57
C LEU A 393 15.21 15.89 24.11
N ILE A 394 13.93 16.28 24.09
CA ILE A 394 12.82 15.46 24.60
C ILE A 394 12.49 14.31 23.65
N ILE A 395 12.59 14.54 22.34
CA ILE A 395 12.29 13.50 21.34
C ILE A 395 13.51 12.66 20.97
N GLN A 396 14.71 13.04 21.44
CA GLN A 396 15.91 12.23 21.26
C GLN A 396 15.74 10.84 21.90
N GLY A 397 16.21 9.81 21.19
CA GLY A 397 16.25 8.45 21.71
C GLY A 397 14.96 7.65 21.51
N GLY A 398 14.01 8.10 20.68
CA GLY A 398 12.85 7.29 20.27
C GLY A 398 11.52 8.04 20.14
N GLY A 399 11.49 9.33 20.49
CA GLY A 399 10.29 10.16 20.39
C GLY A 399 9.43 10.14 21.65
N LEU A 400 8.12 9.98 21.47
CA LEU A 400 7.12 10.00 22.54
C LEU A 400 6.32 8.69 22.56
N ASP A 401 5.77 8.37 23.72
CA ASP A 401 4.89 7.22 23.95
C ASP A 401 3.52 7.70 24.45
N ALA A 402 2.44 7.16 23.89
CA ALA A 402 1.08 7.36 24.37
C ALA A 402 0.65 6.21 25.27
N TYR A 403 0.30 6.53 26.51
CA TYR A 403 -0.22 5.62 27.51
C TYR A 403 -1.74 5.77 27.56
N ILE A 404 -2.44 4.72 27.15
CA ILE A 404 -3.90 4.70 27.04
C ILE A 404 -4.45 3.68 28.03
N SER A 405 -5.28 4.15 28.96
CA SER A 405 -5.93 3.27 29.94
C SER A 405 -6.90 2.31 29.26
N VAL A 406 -6.78 1.02 29.56
CA VAL A 406 -7.61 -0.06 29.00
C VAL A 406 -8.23 -0.90 30.10
N GLY A 407 -9.22 -1.71 29.73
CA GLY A 407 -10.00 -2.57 30.62
C GLY A 407 -11.50 -2.23 30.61
N SER A 408 -12.28 -3.11 31.23
CA SER A 408 -13.75 -3.04 31.24
C SER A 408 -14.31 -1.73 31.80
N GLU A 409 -13.62 -1.12 32.77
CA GLU A 409 -13.98 0.20 33.33
C GLU A 409 -13.79 1.34 32.34
N MET A 410 -12.84 1.21 31.41
CA MET A 410 -12.56 2.18 30.34
C MET A 410 -13.32 1.86 29.05
N ALA A 411 -14.04 0.73 29.02
CA ALA A 411 -14.78 0.20 27.88
C ALA A 411 -13.91 0.07 26.61
N ILE A 412 -12.67 -0.39 26.83
CA ILE A 412 -11.66 -0.79 25.84
C ILE A 412 -11.16 -2.17 26.29
N ASP A 413 -11.49 -3.23 25.57
CA ASP A 413 -11.22 -4.61 25.94
C ASP A 413 -10.19 -5.28 25.01
N VAL A 414 -9.81 -6.52 25.33
CA VAL A 414 -8.92 -7.33 24.49
C VAL A 414 -9.48 -7.44 23.07
N ASP A 415 -8.61 -7.35 22.07
CA ASP A 415 -8.90 -7.35 20.63
C ASP A 415 -9.54 -6.06 20.09
N ASP A 416 -9.81 -5.05 20.94
CA ASP A 416 -10.17 -3.72 20.45
C ASP A 416 -8.99 -3.06 19.72
N ILE A 417 -9.30 -2.26 18.70
CA ILE A 417 -8.31 -1.55 17.89
C ILE A 417 -8.27 -0.09 18.32
N ILE A 418 -7.10 0.36 18.79
CA ILE A 418 -6.79 1.74 19.10
C ILE A 418 -6.12 2.39 17.88
N ASN A 419 -6.72 3.46 17.38
CA ASN A 419 -6.14 4.29 16.32
C ASN A 419 -5.68 5.61 16.93
N VAL A 420 -4.39 5.92 16.89
CA VAL A 420 -3.84 7.19 17.39
C VAL A 420 -3.67 8.15 16.23
N SER A 421 -4.15 9.39 16.41
CA SER A 421 -3.99 10.49 15.46
C SER A 421 -3.22 11.63 16.09
N ILE A 422 -2.26 12.17 15.35
CA ILE A 422 -1.36 13.23 15.78
C ILE A 422 -1.49 14.38 14.80
N TYR A 423 -1.65 15.58 15.32
CA TYR A 423 -1.83 16.80 14.55
C TYR A 423 -0.72 17.77 14.95
N ILE A 424 0.14 18.17 14.01
CA ILE A 424 1.30 19.01 14.29
C ILE A 424 1.22 20.27 13.44
N ASN A 425 1.51 21.41 14.06
CA ASN A 425 1.59 22.72 13.42
C ASN A 425 2.84 23.45 13.86
N GLY A 426 3.44 24.23 12.97
CA GLY A 426 4.59 25.06 13.27
C GLY A 426 5.18 25.62 11.99
N THR A 427 6.51 25.72 11.94
CA THR A 427 7.24 25.95 10.70
C THR A 427 8.27 24.85 10.47
N MET A 428 8.68 24.66 9.22
CA MET A 428 9.77 23.77 8.84
C MET A 428 10.50 24.41 7.66
N ALA A 429 11.81 24.64 7.82
CA ALA A 429 12.62 25.39 6.85
C ALA A 429 12.00 26.75 6.46
N GLU A 430 11.62 27.55 7.47
CA GLU A 430 11.00 28.89 7.35
C GLU A 430 9.63 28.93 6.66
N LYS A 431 9.03 27.78 6.33
CA LYS A 431 7.69 27.67 5.76
C LYS A 431 6.70 27.15 6.78
N LEU A 432 5.42 27.56 6.68
CA LEU A 432 4.35 27.00 7.51
C LEU A 432 4.28 25.49 7.30
N TYR A 433 4.26 24.75 8.41
CA TYR A 433 4.21 23.30 8.45
C TYR A 433 2.96 22.86 9.21
N SER A 434 2.19 21.96 8.60
CA SER A 434 0.98 21.42 9.18
C SER A 434 0.77 20.00 8.65
N VAL A 435 0.68 19.01 9.54
CA VAL A 435 0.54 17.59 9.16
C VAL A 435 -0.40 16.86 10.10
N MET A 436 -1.22 15.98 9.53
CA MET A 436 -1.95 14.94 10.27
C MET A 436 -1.25 13.62 10.01
N ASP A 437 -0.92 12.90 11.06
CA ASP A 437 -0.41 11.55 10.94
C ASP A 437 -1.25 10.59 11.78
N THR A 438 -1.31 9.34 11.32
CA THR A 438 -1.98 8.25 12.01
C THR A 438 -0.97 7.15 12.25
N ILE A 439 -0.75 6.81 13.51
CA ILE A 439 0.11 5.69 13.88
C ILE A 439 -0.59 4.39 13.49
N ASP A 440 0.20 3.37 13.14
CA ASP A 440 -0.30 2.03 12.87
C ASP A 440 -1.31 1.60 13.95
N PRO A 441 -2.49 1.08 13.55
CA PRO A 441 -3.50 0.67 14.51
C PRO A 441 -2.96 -0.37 15.49
N TYR A 442 -3.23 -0.15 16.78
CA TYR A 442 -2.77 -1.02 17.86
C TYR A 442 -3.91 -1.91 18.35
N THR A 443 -3.74 -3.22 18.28
CA THR A 443 -4.70 -4.18 18.86
C THR A 443 -4.39 -4.39 20.33
N VAL A 444 -5.37 -4.13 21.21
CA VAL A 444 -5.26 -4.31 22.66
C VAL A 444 -5.05 -5.78 23.00
N THR A 445 -3.99 -6.07 23.73
CA THR A 445 -3.61 -7.41 24.15
C THR A 445 -4.19 -7.78 25.51
N LYS A 446 -4.10 -9.05 25.89
CA LYS A 446 -4.48 -9.49 27.25
C LYS A 446 -3.57 -8.87 28.30
N GLU A 447 -2.29 -8.79 27.99
CA GLU A 447 -1.25 -8.21 28.83
C GLU A 447 -1.52 -6.73 29.11
N ASP A 448 -2.01 -5.97 28.13
CA ASP A 448 -2.39 -4.57 28.32
C ASP A 448 -3.56 -4.42 29.30
N VAL A 449 -4.60 -5.26 29.14
CA VAL A 449 -5.77 -5.25 30.02
C VAL A 449 -5.38 -5.66 31.44
N GLU A 450 -4.47 -6.63 31.60
CA GLU A 450 -3.90 -6.99 32.91
C GLU A 450 -3.07 -5.85 33.52
N ALA A 451 -2.34 -5.10 32.69
CA ALA A 451 -1.58 -3.91 33.12
C ALA A 451 -2.47 -2.66 33.32
N GLY A 452 -3.71 -2.67 32.81
CA GLY A 452 -4.63 -1.54 32.78
C GLY A 452 -4.22 -0.42 31.83
N VAL A 453 -3.22 -0.63 30.98
CA VAL A 453 -2.68 0.38 30.06
C VAL A 453 -2.06 -0.28 28.82
N SER A 454 -2.35 0.28 27.64
CA SER A 454 -1.62 0.03 26.40
C SER A 454 -0.61 1.15 26.17
N ILE A 455 0.62 0.79 25.79
CA ILE A 455 1.70 1.73 25.48
C ILE A 455 1.95 1.74 23.97
N ILE A 456 1.70 2.87 23.32
CA ILE A 456 1.85 3.03 21.87
C ILE A 456 2.98 4.01 21.59
N GLN A 457 4.01 3.54 20.89
CA GLN A 457 5.14 4.38 20.48
C GLN A 457 4.70 5.28 19.32
N LEU A 458 4.89 6.60 19.47
CA LEU A 458 4.55 7.59 18.45
C LEU A 458 5.74 7.87 17.51
N GLY A 459 6.95 7.45 17.91
CA GLY A 459 8.18 7.61 17.15
C GLY A 459 8.72 9.04 17.18
N GLN A 460 9.95 9.21 16.69
CA GLN A 460 10.66 10.50 16.67
C GLN A 460 10.40 11.31 15.39
N GLY A 461 10.23 10.62 14.25
CA GLY A 461 10.30 11.24 12.92
C GLY A 461 9.28 12.37 12.72
N ILE A 462 8.04 12.13 13.11
CA ILE A 462 6.92 13.06 12.93
C ILE A 462 7.09 14.38 13.69
N PHE A 463 7.84 14.37 14.80
CA PHE A 463 8.08 15.55 15.63
C PHE A 463 9.34 16.31 15.24
N SER A 464 10.19 15.76 14.36
CA SER A 464 11.50 16.33 14.09
C SER A 464 11.42 17.53 13.13
N TYR A 465 12.32 18.50 13.33
CA TYR A 465 12.50 19.69 12.47
C TYR A 465 11.32 20.67 12.42
N VAL A 466 10.39 20.54 13.36
CA VAL A 466 9.29 21.49 13.54
C VAL A 466 9.77 22.62 14.45
N ASP A 467 9.69 23.85 13.96
CA ASP A 467 10.11 25.08 14.62
C ASP A 467 8.91 25.94 15.03
N SER A 468 9.18 26.90 15.90
CA SER A 468 8.30 28.02 16.24
C SER A 468 7.99 28.88 15.00
N TYR A 469 6.94 29.70 15.11
CA TYR A 469 6.58 30.70 14.11
C TYR A 469 7.55 31.89 14.17
N ALA A 470 7.59 32.68 13.09
CA ALA A 470 8.47 33.86 12.97
C ALA A 470 8.21 34.95 14.03
N ASP A 471 7.03 34.94 14.66
CA ASP A 471 6.68 35.84 15.77
C ASP A 471 7.14 35.31 17.14
N GLY A 472 7.82 34.16 17.18
CA GLY A 472 8.31 33.49 18.39
C GLY A 472 7.28 32.61 19.09
N THR A 473 6.08 32.43 18.53
CA THR A 473 5.07 31.52 19.07
C THR A 473 5.50 30.06 18.80
N PRO A 474 5.48 29.14 19.79
CA PRO A 474 5.78 27.73 19.54
C PRO A 474 4.78 27.09 18.58
N GLY A 475 5.22 26.05 17.87
CA GLY A 475 4.32 25.14 17.18
C GLY A 475 3.37 24.44 18.15
N THR A 476 2.33 23.79 17.64
CA THR A 476 1.35 23.03 18.43
C THR A 476 1.31 21.57 18.04
N VAL A 477 1.05 20.70 19.02
CA VAL A 477 0.81 19.26 18.83
C VAL A 477 -0.47 18.88 19.53
N TYR A 478 -1.33 18.15 18.84
CA TYR A 478 -2.52 17.53 19.42
C TYR A 478 -2.47 16.03 19.21
N ILE A 479 -2.82 15.26 20.24
CA ILE A 479 -2.85 13.79 20.19
C ILE A 479 -4.22 13.31 20.63
N THR A 480 -4.82 12.45 19.82
CA THR A 480 -6.10 11.78 20.12
C THR A 480 -6.03 10.32 19.77
N TYR A 481 -6.93 9.52 20.34
CA TYR A 481 -7.12 8.13 19.95
C TYR A 481 -8.61 7.77 19.79
N GLN A 482 -8.88 6.75 18.99
CA GLN A 482 -10.21 6.24 18.71
C GLN A 482 -10.26 4.72 18.92
N VAL A 483 -11.33 4.24 19.56
CA VAL A 483 -11.64 2.82 19.71
C VAL A 483 -13.08 2.59 19.24
N GLY A 484 -13.23 1.82 18.15
CA GLY A 484 -14.52 1.68 17.47
C GLY A 484 -15.10 3.05 17.07
N ASN A 485 -16.28 3.39 17.57
CA ASN A 485 -16.94 4.68 17.31
C ASN A 485 -16.74 5.72 18.44
N LYS A 486 -15.87 5.44 19.42
CA LYS A 486 -15.62 6.31 20.57
C LYS A 486 -14.29 7.03 20.41
N ASN A 487 -14.26 8.31 20.79
CA ASN A 487 -13.09 9.16 20.64
C ASN A 487 -12.56 9.64 22.00
N SER A 488 -11.25 9.78 22.11
CA SER A 488 -10.55 10.31 23.27
C SER A 488 -10.74 11.80 23.45
N LYS A 489 -10.56 12.28 24.67
CA LYS A 489 -10.22 13.69 24.88
C LYS A 489 -8.86 14.00 24.24
N VAL A 490 -8.66 15.28 23.91
CA VAL A 490 -7.46 15.77 23.23
C VAL A 490 -6.35 16.02 24.24
N TRP A 491 -5.17 15.44 24.00
CA TRP A 491 -3.94 15.91 24.63
C TRP A 491 -3.35 17.03 23.75
N PHE A 492 -2.84 18.08 24.38
CA PHE A 492 -2.28 19.25 23.70
C PHE A 492 -0.89 19.56 24.25
N GLY A 493 0.05 19.89 23.35
CA GLY A 493 1.43 20.27 23.66
C GLY A 493 1.95 21.36 22.72
N LEU A 494 3.10 21.93 23.09
CA LEU A 494 3.82 22.93 22.31
C LEU A 494 5.09 22.30 21.75
N ILE A 495 5.46 22.61 20.51
CA ILE A 495 6.62 22.00 19.85
C ILE A 495 7.59 23.03 19.29
N ASP A 496 8.87 22.81 19.58
CA ASP A 496 10.02 23.50 19.00
C ASP A 496 11.24 22.59 19.08
N THR A 497 11.57 21.96 17.95
CA THR A 497 12.55 20.88 17.83
C THR A 497 13.75 21.26 16.98
N VAL A 498 13.87 22.54 16.60
CA VAL A 498 15.07 23.05 15.95
C VAL A 498 16.09 23.46 17.02
N PRO A 499 17.34 22.96 16.95
CA PRO A 499 18.36 23.35 17.92
C PRO A 499 18.68 24.86 17.85
N PRO A 500 18.89 25.54 19.00
CA PRO A 500 19.28 26.95 18.99
C PRO A 500 20.60 27.18 18.23
N GLY A 501 20.59 28.12 17.27
CA GLY A 501 21.78 28.57 16.55
C GLY A 501 21.98 27.97 15.15
N GLN A 502 20.95 27.36 14.56
CA GLN A 502 20.90 26.98 13.14
C GLN A 502 20.09 27.96 12.31
#